data_AF-A0A4D9CQN0-F1
#
_entry.id   AF-A0A4D9CQN0-F1
#
_cell.length_a   1.000
_cell.length_b   1.000
_cell.length_c   1.000
_cell.angle_alpha   90.00
_cell.angle_beta   90.00
_cell.angle_gamma   90.00
#
_symmetry.space_group_name_H-M   'P 1'
#
loop_
_entity.id
_entity.type
_entity.pdbx_description
1 polymer ?
#
loop_
_entity_poly.entity_id
_entity_poly.type
_entity_poly.pdbx_seq_one_letter_code
_entity_poly.pdbx_strand_id
1 'polypeptide(L)'
;MIYLTMVARVQDGLLLVASSDAAHDMSEQMDVYKSQAKQVLRKLNPRSPAKQIIESGPCSFFYLLDQNICYLALADKGYPKKLLFSYLEDIKDGFIQELTRDFGPE
;
A
#
# COMPACT_ATOMS: atom_id res chain seq x y z
N MET A 1 -6.84 -1.77 -12.88
CA MET A 1 -6.84 -0.42 -12.29
C MET A 1 -6.31 -0.51 -10.86
N ILE A 2 -5.77 0.58 -10.31
CA ILE A 2 -5.38 0.70 -8.89
C ILE A 2 -6.52 1.43 -8.19
N TYR A 3 -6.97 0.91 -7.04
CA TYR A 3 -8.18 1.37 -6.36
C TYR A 3 -7.92 2.01 -5.00
N LEU A 4 -6.86 1.58 -4.34
CA LEU A 4 -6.50 2.02 -3.00
C LEU A 4 -4.98 2.02 -2.89
N THR A 5 -4.44 3.06 -2.27
CA THR A 5 -3.05 3.16 -1.85
C THR A 5 -3.00 3.58 -0.39
N MET A 6 -2.21 2.86 0.40
CA MET A 6 -1.99 3.13 1.82
C MET A 6 -0.50 3.09 2.13
N VAL A 7 -0.05 4.03 2.96
CA VAL A 7 1.30 4.01 3.54
C VAL A 7 1.13 3.88 5.04
N ALA A 8 1.83 2.93 5.66
CA ALA A 8 1.71 2.66 7.09
C ALA A 8 3.02 2.25 7.73
N ARG A 9 3.20 2.60 9.00
CA ARG A 9 4.33 2.12 9.80
C ARG A 9 4.11 0.66 10.17
N VAL A 10 5.12 -0.18 9.94
CA VAL A 10 5.04 -1.63 10.16
C VAL A 10 4.96 -1.99 11.64
N GLN A 11 5.61 -1.23 12.52
CA GLN A 11 5.72 -1.54 13.94
C GLN A 11 4.37 -1.62 14.67
N ASP A 12 3.42 -0.77 14.32
CA ASP A 12 2.13 -0.62 14.98
C ASP A 12 0.94 -0.59 14.01
N GLY A 13 1.21 -0.64 12.70
CA GLY A 13 0.18 -0.56 11.67
C GLY A 13 -0.44 0.84 11.55
N LEU A 14 0.21 1.88 12.08
CA LEU A 14 -0.27 3.25 12.01
C LEU A 14 -0.31 3.71 10.54
N LEU A 15 -1.50 4.06 10.05
CA LEU A 15 -1.68 4.63 8.72
C LEU A 15 -1.13 6.07 8.71
N LEU A 16 -0.26 6.33 7.74
CA LEU A 16 0.37 7.63 7.49
C LEU A 16 -0.31 8.34 6.31
N VAL A 17 -0.62 7.56 5.27
CA VAL A 17 -1.31 8.04 4.07
C VAL A 17 -2.38 7.02 3.68
N ALA A 18 -3.54 7.51 3.24
CA ALA A 18 -4.56 6.68 2.61
C ALA A 18 -5.21 7.48 1.48
N SER A 19 -5.22 6.90 0.28
CA SER A 19 -5.93 7.43 -0.88
C SER A 19 -6.74 6.29 -1.50
N SER A 20 -8.03 6.51 -1.72
CA SER A 20 -8.90 5.54 -2.38
C SER A 20 -9.69 6.23 -3.47
N ASP A 21 -9.60 5.71 -4.69
CA ASP A 21 -10.46 6.11 -5.79
C ASP A 21 -11.47 4.98 -5.99
N ALA A 22 -12.62 5.13 -5.32
CA ALA A 22 -13.71 4.18 -5.47
C ALA A 22 -14.40 4.47 -6.80
N ALA A 23 -13.98 3.78 -7.87
CA ALA A 23 -14.79 3.66 -9.07
C ALA A 23 -16.21 3.22 -8.67
N HIS A 24 -17.23 3.73 -9.36
CA HIS A 24 -18.64 3.58 -8.98
C HIS A 24 -19.00 2.13 -8.62
N ASP A 25 -18.49 1.18 -9.39
CA ASP A 25 -18.76 -0.26 -9.27
C ASP A 25 -18.09 -0.95 -8.05
N MET A 26 -17.10 -0.31 -7.42
CA MET A 26 -16.36 -0.87 -6.27
C MET A 26 -16.64 -0.16 -4.95
N SER A 27 -17.52 0.84 -4.96
CA SER A 27 -17.87 1.64 -3.79
C SER A 27 -18.39 0.78 -2.62
N GLU A 28 -19.31 -0.16 -2.88
CA GLU A 28 -19.91 -1.02 -1.85
C GLU A 28 -18.92 -2.01 -1.21
N GLN A 29 -17.94 -2.50 -1.99
CA GLN A 29 -16.94 -3.46 -1.51
C GLN A 29 -15.71 -2.77 -0.91
N MET A 30 -15.57 -1.46 -1.10
CA MET A 30 -14.38 -0.72 -0.70
C MET A 30 -14.12 -0.79 0.80
N ASP A 31 -15.17 -0.78 1.63
CA ASP A 31 -15.02 -0.90 3.08
C ASP A 31 -14.47 -2.26 3.51
N VAL A 32 -14.86 -3.33 2.79
CA VAL A 32 -14.31 -4.68 3.01
C VAL A 32 -12.83 -4.69 2.66
N TYR A 33 -12.43 -4.14 1.52
CA TYR A 33 -11.02 -4.08 1.13
C TYR A 33 -10.19 -3.18 2.06
N LYS A 34 -10.72 -2.05 2.53
CA LYS A 34 -10.07 -1.21 3.55
C LYS A 34 -9.87 -1.96 4.86
N SER A 35 -10.84 -2.77 5.27
CA SER A 35 -10.72 -3.63 6.45
C SER A 35 -9.65 -4.71 6.26
N GLN A 36 -9.64 -5.39 5.12
CA GLN A 36 -8.61 -6.38 4.77
C GLN A 36 -7.22 -5.76 4.68
N ALA A 37 -7.08 -4.57 4.10
CA ALA A 37 -5.82 -3.82 4.05
C ALA A 37 -5.26 -3.59 5.46
N LYS A 38 -6.11 -3.12 6.39
CA LYS A 38 -5.72 -2.95 7.80
C LYS A 38 -5.30 -4.28 8.44
N GLN A 39 -5.94 -5.39 8.11
CA GLN A 39 -5.52 -6.71 8.60
C GLN A 39 -4.17 -7.14 8.02
N VAL A 40 -3.90 -6.86 6.75
CA VAL A 40 -2.57 -7.09 6.14
C VAL A 40 -1.52 -6.30 6.91
N LEU A 41 -1.74 -4.98 7.07
CA LEU A 41 -0.79 -4.09 7.74
C LEU A 41 -0.49 -4.53 9.18
N ARG A 42 -1.51 -4.95 9.94
CA ARG A 42 -1.35 -5.45 11.33
C ARG A 42 -0.57 -6.76 11.45
N LYS A 43 -0.48 -7.55 10.38
CA LYS A 43 0.25 -8.83 10.37
C LYS A 43 1.71 -8.68 9.94
N LEU A 44 2.09 -7.51 9.40
CA LEU A 44 3.45 -7.26 8.98
C LEU A 44 4.39 -7.16 10.18
N ASN A 45 5.62 -7.60 9.96
CA ASN A 45 6.70 -7.51 10.95
C ASN A 45 8.05 -7.47 10.20
N PRO A 46 9.18 -7.23 10.88
CA PRO A 46 10.49 -7.13 10.22
C PRO A 46 10.96 -8.38 9.49
N ARG A 47 10.32 -9.54 9.68
CA ARG A 47 10.63 -10.79 8.94
C ARG A 47 9.74 -11.02 7.73
N SER A 48 8.73 -10.16 7.52
CA SER A 48 7.88 -10.23 6.34
C SER A 48 8.71 -10.02 5.07
N PRO A 49 8.37 -10.69 3.94
CA PRO A 49 9.05 -10.45 2.66
C PRO A 49 8.99 -8.99 2.25
N ALA A 50 10.05 -8.46 1.63
CA ALA A 50 10.09 -7.04 1.26
C ALA A 50 9.06 -6.67 0.17
N LYS A 51 8.72 -7.60 -0.73
CA LYS A 51 7.71 -7.44 -1.78
C LYS A 51 6.80 -8.65 -1.78
N GLN A 52 5.48 -8.46 -1.77
CA GLN A 52 4.53 -9.57 -1.83
C GLN A 52 3.21 -9.16 -2.50
N ILE A 53 2.52 -10.18 -2.99
CA ILE A 53 1.17 -10.10 -3.56
C ILE A 53 0.27 -11.01 -2.73
N ILE A 54 -0.89 -10.51 -2.32
CA ILE A 54 -1.90 -11.24 -1.55
C ILE A 54 -3.20 -11.19 -2.35
N GLU A 55 -3.64 -12.34 -2.84
CA GLU A 55 -4.90 -12.43 -3.59
C GLU A 55 -6.10 -12.16 -2.69
N SER A 56 -7.08 -11.38 -3.17
CA SER A 56 -8.35 -11.14 -2.47
C SER A 56 -9.48 -11.07 -3.49
N GLY A 57 -9.98 -12.24 -3.88
CA GLY A 57 -11.08 -12.37 -4.85
C GLY A 57 -10.70 -11.78 -6.22
N PRO A 58 -11.46 -10.80 -6.75
CA PRO A 58 -11.18 -10.18 -8.06
C PRO A 58 -9.98 -9.23 -8.02
N CYS A 59 -9.55 -8.82 -6.83
CA CYS A 59 -8.42 -7.92 -6.62
C CYS A 59 -7.23 -8.64 -5.99
N SER A 60 -6.11 -7.93 -5.89
CA SER A 60 -4.94 -8.35 -5.15
C SER A 60 -4.34 -7.15 -4.43
N PHE A 61 -3.90 -7.38 -3.21
CA PHE A 61 -3.07 -6.46 -2.48
C PHE A 61 -1.61 -6.70 -2.86
N PHE A 62 -0.87 -5.62 -3.01
CA PHE A 62 0.55 -5.66 -3.28
C PHE A 62 1.22 -4.72 -2.32
N TYR A 63 2.32 -5.14 -1.72
CA TYR A 63 3.05 -4.27 -0.83
C TYR A 63 4.55 -4.30 -1.07
N LEU A 64 5.17 -3.17 -0.73
CA LEU A 64 6.60 -2.93 -0.65
C LEU A 64 6.92 -2.52 0.79
N LEU A 65 7.89 -3.18 1.42
CA LEU A 65 8.43 -2.79 2.72
C LEU A 65 9.79 -2.12 2.51
N ASP A 66 9.96 -0.95 3.10
CA ASP A 66 11.25 -0.27 3.17
C ASP A 66 11.33 0.53 4.47
N GLN A 67 12.48 0.47 5.15
CA GLN A 67 12.75 1.19 6.40
C GLN A 67 11.60 1.21 7.43
N ASN A 68 10.98 0.03 7.68
CA ASN A 68 9.86 -0.12 8.63
C ASN A 68 8.56 0.61 8.23
N ILE A 69 8.45 1.03 6.96
CA ILE A 69 7.24 1.55 6.32
C ILE A 69 6.76 0.54 5.27
N CYS A 70 5.45 0.39 5.18
CA CYS A 70 4.76 -0.42 4.19
C CYS A 70 4.01 0.49 3.22
N TYR A 71 4.26 0.30 1.93
CA TYR A 71 3.55 0.92 0.82
C TYR A 71 2.66 -0.16 0.20
N LEU A 72 1.35 -0.03 0.37
CA LEU A 72 0.35 -1.01 -0.01
C LEU A 72 -0.55 -0.43 -1.11
N ALA A 73 -0.81 -1.22 -2.14
CA ALA A 73 -1.81 -0.93 -3.15
C ALA A 73 -2.81 -2.09 -3.32
N LEU A 74 -4.06 -1.76 -3.66
CA LEU A 74 -5.06 -2.70 -4.15
C LEU A 74 -5.26 -2.47 -5.64
N ALA A 75 -5.19 -3.53 -6.43
CA ALA A 75 -5.47 -3.48 -7.87
C ALA A 75 -6.19 -4.73 -8.35
N ASP A 76 -6.74 -4.67 -9.56
CA ASP A 76 -7.26 -5.87 -10.24
C ASP A 76 -6.23 -7.00 -10.26
N LYS A 77 -6.70 -8.24 -10.12
CA LYS A 77 -5.84 -9.43 -10.19
C LYS A 77 -5.03 -9.50 -11.49
N GLY A 78 -5.57 -8.98 -12.59
CA GLY A 78 -4.91 -8.93 -13.90
C GLY A 78 -3.92 -7.78 -14.10
N TYR A 79 -3.78 -6.86 -13.14
CA TYR A 79 -2.92 -5.69 -13.32
C TYR A 79 -1.43 -6.09 -13.41
N PRO A 80 -0.64 -5.56 -14.36
CA PRO A 80 0.75 -5.98 -14.55
C PRO A 80 1.61 -5.74 -13.31
N LYS A 81 2.13 -6.83 -12.72
CA LYS A 81 2.93 -6.81 -11.48
C LYS A 81 4.10 -5.82 -11.54
N LYS A 82 4.80 -5.77 -12.67
CA LYS A 82 5.94 -4.87 -12.87
C LYS A 82 5.53 -3.40 -12.75
N LEU A 83 4.43 -3.01 -13.39
CA LEU A 83 3.92 -1.65 -13.32
C LEU A 83 3.49 -1.28 -11.91
N LEU A 84 2.88 -2.23 -11.20
CA LEU A 84 2.41 -1.94 -9.85
C LEU A 84 3.55 -1.78 -8.83
N PHE A 85 4.58 -2.62 -8.92
CA PHE A 85 5.75 -2.42 -8.07
C PHE A 85 6.51 -1.16 -8.47
N SER A 86 6.57 -0.79 -9.76
CA SER A 86 7.10 0.51 -10.18
C SER A 86 6.33 1.66 -9.53
N TYR A 87 5.00 1.60 -9.56
CA TYR A 87 4.14 2.57 -8.90
C TYR A 87 4.43 2.68 -7.40
N LEU A 88 4.57 1.56 -6.69
CA LEU A 88 4.89 1.58 -5.25
C LEU A 88 6.28 2.14 -4.94
N GLU A 89 7.27 1.94 -5.82
CA GLU A 89 8.59 2.57 -5.69
C GLU A 89 8.48 4.09 -5.88
N ASP A 90 7.71 4.57 -6.87
CA ASP A 90 7.48 6.01 -7.07
C ASP A 90 6.80 6.65 -5.86
N ILE A 91 5.81 5.96 -5.26
CA ILE A 91 5.15 6.42 -4.02
C ILE A 91 6.13 6.46 -2.85
N LYS A 92 6.99 5.45 -2.70
CA LYS A 92 8.03 5.42 -1.66
C LYS A 92 8.98 6.61 -1.82
N ASP A 93 9.52 6.81 -3.02
CA ASP A 93 10.49 7.87 -3.27
C ASP A 93 9.86 9.25 -3.06
N GLY A 94 8.65 9.47 -3.55
CA GLY A 94 7.91 10.72 -3.31
C GLY A 94 7.62 10.98 -1.83
N PHE A 95 7.22 9.94 -1.08
CA PHE A 95 6.96 10.05 0.36
C PHE A 95 8.22 10.40 1.16
N ILE A 96 9.34 9.73 0.88
CA ILE A 96 10.62 9.99 1.55
C ILE A 96 11.17 11.36 1.17
N GLN A 97 11.05 11.77 -0.09
CA GLN A 97 11.48 13.09 -0.54
C GLN A 97 10.72 14.21 0.18
N GLU A 98 9.40 14.07 0.31
CA GLU A 98 8.56 15.06 1.01
C GLU A 98 8.93 15.16 2.49
N LEU A 99 9.09 14.02 3.17
CA LEU A 99 9.52 13.99 4.58
C LEU A 99 10.93 14.57 4.77
N THR A 100 11.84 14.28 3.85
CA THR A 100 13.21 14.81 3.91
C THR A 100 13.22 16.33 3.68
N ARG A 101 12.36 16.83 2.80
CA ARG A 101 12.24 18.28 2.58
C ARG A 101 11.71 19.00 3.82
N ASP A 102 10.72 18.40 4.50
CA ASP A 102 10.02 19.05 5.59
C ASP A 102 10.70 18.82 6.97
N PHE A 103 11.43 17.71 7.14
CA PHE A 103 12.03 17.30 8.43
C PHE A 103 13.49 16.82 8.34
N GLY A 104 14.11 16.91 7.16
CA GLY A 104 15.51 16.54 6.98
C GLY A 104 16.47 17.51 7.67
N PRO A 105 17.74 17.12 7.84
CA PRO A 105 18.77 18.04 8.32
C PRO A 105 18.92 19.22 7.34
N GLU A 106 19.18 20.42 7.89
CA GLU A 106 19.53 21.62 7.12
C GLU A 106 20.80 21.42 6.28
#